data_AF-A0A0C2JIV9-F1
#
_entry.id   AF-A0A0C2JIV9-F1
#
_cell.length_a   1.000
_cell.length_b   1.000
_cell.length_c   1.000
_cell.angle_alpha   90.00
_cell.angle_beta   90.00
_cell.angle_gamma   90.00
#
_symmetry.space_group_name_H-M   'P 1'
#
loop_
_entity.id
_entity.type
_entity.pdbx_description
1 polymer ?
#
loop_
_entity_poly.entity_id
_entity_poly.type
_entity_poly.pdbx_seq_one_letter_code
_entity_poly.pdbx_strand_id
1 'polypeptide(L)'
;MKTLLTYTARAYRSSYLSVFGKNVVNLMEGTLLRSENHYGNIFELPTSNNFNFLKYQPDLCVPFNNSCDLVELSDLRNVVNLKNALKDVHRDDLFSAHKRMDATGRAARRLFNTRYTIRLTRAAMKIAEVNQLVDSTLTSQNPNSLLEFADLCCGDGGFTEYVLFVRNGWTAKGYNITLKSPNNQASEIKSKLVNTESTVVHFGTGDGDLLNFENIKSFSEFVRMSTDDKGVDLVLADGAFECLGFEQHQETMTFPLFVTEVMTCLSILKLGNLYNLTGGNFCLKIFDVYTSNTAALLFILCSLFKKVYIVKPASSRASNSEKF
;
A
#
# COMPACT_ATOMS: atom_id res chain seq x y z
N MET A 1 -13.50 -19.81 21.03
CA MET A 1 -12.81 -18.53 20.68
C MET A 1 -11.48 -18.75 19.95
N LYS A 2 -10.45 -19.41 20.52
CA LYS A 2 -9.16 -19.69 19.83
C LYS A 2 -9.29 -20.48 18.52
N THR A 3 -10.18 -21.49 18.51
CA THR A 3 -10.48 -22.31 17.32
C THR A 3 -11.21 -21.51 16.24
N LEU A 4 -12.18 -20.67 16.63
CA LEU A 4 -12.93 -19.79 15.73
C LEU A 4 -12.03 -18.76 15.03
N LEU A 5 -11.07 -18.17 15.76
CA LEU A 5 -10.07 -17.23 15.24
C LEU A 5 -9.07 -17.89 14.26
N THR A 6 -8.74 -19.16 14.50
CA THR A 6 -7.84 -19.92 13.62
C THR A 6 -8.56 -20.36 12.35
N TYR A 7 -9.85 -20.72 12.46
CA TYR A 7 -10.69 -21.13 11.34
C TYR A 7 -11.07 -19.93 10.46
N THR A 8 -11.42 -18.79 11.06
CA THR A 8 -11.65 -17.50 10.36
C THR A 8 -10.41 -17.07 9.59
N ALA A 9 -9.21 -17.11 10.18
CA ALA A 9 -7.98 -16.72 9.48
C ALA A 9 -7.58 -17.69 8.34
N ARG A 10 -7.81 -19.00 8.50
CA ARG A 10 -7.58 -20.00 7.44
C ARG A 10 -8.63 -19.90 6.33
N ALA A 11 -9.90 -19.72 6.68
CA ALA A 11 -10.99 -19.48 5.72
C ALA A 11 -10.77 -18.17 4.97
N TYR A 12 -10.37 -17.10 5.66
CA TYR A 12 -10.01 -15.82 5.04
C TYR A 12 -8.86 -15.99 4.04
N ARG A 13 -7.76 -16.68 4.41
CA ARG A 13 -6.65 -16.96 3.49
C ARG A 13 -7.06 -17.81 2.28
N SER A 14 -7.96 -18.79 2.46
CA SER A 14 -8.42 -19.68 1.40
C SER A 14 -9.44 -19.04 0.45
N SER A 15 -10.38 -18.26 0.99
CA SER A 15 -11.41 -17.57 0.22
C SER A 15 -10.86 -16.33 -0.50
N TYR A 16 -9.87 -15.62 0.05
CA TYR A 16 -9.35 -14.41 -0.61
C TYR A 16 -8.59 -14.70 -1.91
N LEU A 17 -7.94 -15.87 -1.98
CA LEU A 17 -7.19 -16.31 -3.17
C LEU A 17 -8.11 -16.74 -4.32
N SER A 18 -9.36 -17.12 -4.05
CA SER A 18 -10.39 -17.36 -5.09
C SER A 18 -11.12 -16.08 -5.49
N VAL A 19 -11.30 -15.15 -4.55
CA VAL A 19 -12.11 -13.93 -4.66
C VAL A 19 -11.51 -12.83 -5.55
N PHE A 20 -10.21 -12.58 -5.45
CA PHE A 20 -9.61 -11.36 -6.03
C PHE A 20 -9.32 -11.47 -7.53
N GLY A 21 -9.15 -12.69 -8.04
CA GLY A 21 -8.48 -12.93 -9.31
C GLY A 21 -9.38 -13.10 -10.53
N LYS A 22 -10.67 -13.43 -10.38
CA LYS A 22 -11.49 -13.79 -11.55
C LYS A 22 -12.16 -12.60 -12.22
N ASN A 23 -12.80 -11.67 -11.49
CA ASN A 23 -13.67 -10.69 -12.13
C ASN A 23 -13.03 -9.33 -12.44
N VAL A 24 -12.05 -8.85 -11.66
CA VAL A 24 -11.21 -7.69 -12.05
C VAL A 24 -10.46 -7.99 -13.34
N VAL A 25 -9.98 -9.24 -13.47
CA VAL A 25 -9.31 -9.74 -14.67
C VAL A 25 -10.28 -9.93 -15.83
N ASN A 26 -11.52 -10.38 -15.58
CA ASN A 26 -12.57 -10.43 -16.62
C ASN A 26 -12.98 -9.02 -17.11
N LEU A 27 -13.05 -8.03 -16.22
CA LEU A 27 -13.31 -6.61 -16.59
C LEU A 27 -12.18 -6.01 -17.43
N MET A 28 -10.95 -6.51 -17.27
CA MET A 28 -9.77 -6.05 -18.01
C MET A 28 -9.36 -6.98 -19.15
N GLU A 29 -10.18 -7.99 -19.50
CA GLU A 29 -9.91 -9.01 -20.54
C GLU A 29 -8.50 -9.64 -20.47
N GLY A 30 -7.94 -9.79 -19.27
CA GLY A 30 -6.54 -10.21 -19.06
C GLY A 30 -6.37 -11.67 -18.61
N THR A 31 -5.12 -12.10 -18.44
CA THR A 31 -4.77 -13.36 -17.76
C THR A 31 -3.99 -13.03 -16.49
N LEU A 32 -4.46 -13.52 -15.34
CA LEU A 32 -3.76 -13.38 -14.05
C LEU A 32 -2.49 -14.25 -14.05
N LEU A 33 -1.32 -13.63 -14.07
CA LEU A 33 -0.06 -14.35 -13.84
C LEU A 33 0.17 -14.45 -12.33
N ARG A 34 0.00 -15.66 -11.79
CA ARG A 34 0.23 -15.98 -10.37
C ARG A 34 1.60 -16.62 -10.20
N SER A 35 2.42 -16.03 -9.35
CA SER A 35 3.59 -16.69 -8.76
C SER A 35 3.31 -16.86 -7.27
N GLU A 36 3.13 -18.10 -6.82
CA GLU A 36 3.19 -18.38 -5.38
C GLU A 36 4.64 -18.59 -5.01
N ASN A 37 5.17 -17.75 -4.13
CA ASN A 37 6.47 -17.96 -3.54
C ASN A 37 6.30 -18.17 -2.04
N HIS A 38 7.23 -18.86 -1.37
CA HIS A 38 7.13 -19.14 0.07
C HIS A 38 6.98 -17.87 0.95
N TYR A 39 7.29 -16.71 0.38
CA TYR A 39 7.30 -15.43 1.06
C TYR A 39 5.95 -14.69 0.97
N GLY A 40 5.16 -14.81 -0.09
CA GLY A 40 3.90 -14.07 -0.22
C GLY A 40 3.16 -14.36 -1.53
N ASN A 41 2.03 -13.67 -1.73
CA ASN A 41 1.26 -13.77 -2.98
C ASN A 41 1.47 -12.51 -3.82
N ILE A 42 1.75 -12.71 -5.11
CA ILE A 42 1.85 -11.65 -6.11
C ILE A 42 0.97 -11.99 -7.30
N PHE A 43 0.28 -10.96 -7.80
CA PHE A 43 -0.61 -11.03 -8.95
C PHE A 43 -0.28 -9.89 -9.90
N GLU A 44 0.10 -10.19 -11.14
CA GLU A 44 0.25 -9.17 -12.17
C GLU A 44 -1.11 -8.85 -12.80
N LEU A 45 -1.49 -7.57 -12.80
CA LEU A 45 -2.69 -7.08 -13.47
C LEU A 45 -2.37 -6.74 -14.93
N PRO A 46 -3.31 -6.98 -15.86
CA PRO A 46 -3.16 -6.55 -17.25
C PRO A 46 -3.07 -5.03 -17.34
N THR A 47 -2.15 -4.53 -18.16
CA THR A 47 -1.96 -3.10 -18.41
C THR A 47 -2.23 -2.75 -19.86
N SER A 48 -2.80 -1.57 -20.11
CA SER A 48 -3.11 -1.11 -21.47
C SER A 48 -3.15 0.41 -21.53
N ASN A 49 -2.41 0.98 -22.49
CA ASN A 49 -2.39 2.42 -22.75
C ASN A 49 -3.66 2.92 -23.48
N ASN A 50 -4.64 2.06 -23.73
CA ASN A 50 -5.81 2.39 -24.53
C ASN A 50 -7.02 2.70 -23.65
N PHE A 51 -7.30 3.99 -23.40
CA PHE A 51 -8.42 4.46 -22.57
C PHE A 51 -9.83 4.06 -23.07
N ASN A 52 -9.95 3.47 -24.27
CA ASN A 52 -11.21 2.98 -24.83
C ASN A 52 -11.82 1.78 -24.06
N PHE A 53 -11.12 1.26 -23.04
CA PHE A 53 -11.68 0.28 -22.10
C PHE A 53 -12.82 0.88 -21.24
N LEU A 54 -12.95 2.22 -21.16
CA LEU A 54 -13.95 2.93 -20.36
C LEU A 54 -15.35 2.76 -20.98
N LYS A 55 -15.93 1.56 -20.89
CA LYS A 55 -17.38 1.45 -20.74
C LYS A 55 -17.70 1.80 -19.30
N TYR A 56 -17.73 3.11 -19.02
CA TYR A 56 -18.37 3.63 -17.81
C TYR A 56 -19.82 3.15 -17.81
N GLN A 57 -20.10 2.09 -17.05
CA GLN A 57 -21.45 1.66 -16.75
C GLN A 57 -21.82 2.24 -15.38
N PRO A 58 -22.60 3.33 -15.32
CA PRO A 58 -22.97 3.99 -14.06
C PRO A 58 -23.71 3.07 -13.08
N ASP A 59 -24.25 1.95 -13.57
CA ASP A 59 -25.05 1.00 -12.80
C ASP A 59 -24.22 0.04 -11.92
N LEU A 60 -22.88 0.01 -12.02
CA LEU A 60 -22.01 -0.79 -11.14
C LEU A 60 -21.72 -0.11 -9.79
N CYS A 61 -22.15 1.14 -9.59
CA CYS A 61 -22.05 1.85 -8.32
C CYS A 61 -23.25 1.55 -7.43
N VAL A 62 -23.49 0.27 -7.14
CA VAL A 62 -24.52 -0.13 -6.18
C VAL A 62 -23.88 -0.10 -4.78
N PRO A 63 -24.50 0.55 -3.77
CA PRO A 63 -24.08 0.37 -2.40
C PRO A 63 -24.10 -1.11 -2.03
N PHE A 64 -23.42 -1.47 -0.95
CA PHE A 64 -23.15 -2.80 -0.33
C PHE A 64 -24.27 -3.89 -0.33
N ASN A 65 -25.42 -3.65 -0.94
CA ASN A 65 -26.54 -4.55 -1.11
C ASN A 65 -26.44 -5.37 -2.42
N ASN A 66 -26.08 -6.63 -2.24
CA ASN A 66 -26.46 -7.81 -3.05
C ASN A 66 -26.07 -7.91 -4.54
N SER A 67 -25.37 -6.93 -5.12
CA SER A 67 -24.79 -7.08 -6.46
C SER A 67 -23.38 -6.49 -6.50
N CYS A 68 -22.39 -7.28 -6.09
CA CYS A 68 -20.98 -6.98 -6.33
C CYS A 68 -20.55 -7.87 -7.50
N ASP A 69 -20.49 -7.33 -8.71
CA ASP A 69 -20.06 -8.10 -9.90
C ASP A 69 -18.56 -8.47 -9.84
N LEU A 70 -17.81 -7.88 -8.92
CA LEU A 70 -16.37 -8.08 -8.74
C LEU A 70 -16.02 -9.33 -7.93
N VAL A 71 -16.95 -9.84 -7.11
CA VAL A 71 -16.69 -10.95 -6.19
C VAL A 71 -17.93 -11.85 -6.07
N GLU A 72 -17.72 -13.16 -6.02
CA GLU A 72 -18.82 -14.09 -5.73
C GLU A 72 -19.52 -13.71 -4.41
N LEU A 73 -20.83 -13.50 -4.46
CA LEU A 73 -21.63 -13.06 -3.31
C LEU A 73 -21.51 -14.00 -2.11
N SER A 74 -21.31 -15.31 -2.34
CA SER A 74 -21.05 -16.33 -1.32
C SER A 74 -19.79 -16.01 -0.53
N ASP A 75 -18.68 -15.75 -1.21
CA ASP A 75 -17.40 -15.46 -0.59
C ASP A 75 -17.40 -14.11 0.13
N LEU A 76 -18.01 -13.10 -0.48
CA LEU A 76 -18.19 -11.79 0.16
C LEU A 76 -18.99 -11.92 1.47
N ARG A 77 -20.11 -12.64 1.45
CA ARG A 77 -20.93 -12.91 2.66
C ARG A 77 -20.13 -13.66 3.71
N ASN A 78 -19.34 -14.66 3.31
CA ASN A 78 -18.47 -15.39 4.23
C ASN A 78 -17.48 -14.43 4.91
N VAL A 79 -16.74 -13.63 4.15
CA VAL A 79 -15.76 -12.68 4.71
C VAL A 79 -16.42 -11.66 5.65
N VAL A 80 -17.55 -11.07 5.25
CA VAL A 80 -18.29 -10.11 6.07
C VAL A 80 -18.78 -10.76 7.38
N ASN A 81 -19.31 -11.97 7.32
CA ASN A 81 -19.74 -12.71 8.51
C ASN A 81 -18.58 -12.99 9.46
N LEU A 82 -17.41 -13.35 8.93
CA LEU A 82 -16.20 -13.58 9.73
C LEU A 82 -15.68 -12.28 10.39
N LYS A 83 -15.74 -11.14 9.69
CA LYS A 83 -15.41 -9.82 10.25
C LYS A 83 -16.40 -9.42 11.36
N ASN A 84 -17.70 -9.58 11.10
CA ASN A 84 -18.75 -9.24 12.06
C ASN A 84 -18.69 -10.08 13.34
N ALA A 85 -18.26 -11.34 13.24
CA ALA A 85 -18.07 -12.21 14.41
C ALA A 85 -16.97 -11.71 15.37
N LEU A 86 -16.15 -10.74 14.96
CA LEU A 86 -15.10 -10.12 15.77
C LEU A 86 -15.51 -8.78 16.38
N LYS A 87 -16.69 -8.24 16.02
CA LYS A 87 -17.12 -6.89 16.40
C LYS A 87 -17.19 -6.68 17.92
N ASP A 88 -17.67 -7.69 18.64
CA ASP A 88 -17.88 -7.62 20.09
C ASP A 88 -16.69 -8.18 20.89
N VAL A 89 -15.58 -8.53 20.22
CA VAL A 89 -14.38 -9.06 20.88
C VAL A 89 -13.56 -7.89 21.42
N HIS A 90 -13.16 -7.96 22.69
CA HIS A 90 -12.33 -6.93 23.32
C HIS A 90 -11.02 -6.71 22.56
N ARG A 91 -10.61 -5.45 22.42
CA ARG A 91 -9.45 -5.03 21.61
C ARG A 91 -8.17 -5.77 21.98
N ASP A 92 -7.89 -5.88 23.26
CA ASP A 92 -6.66 -6.51 23.76
C ASP A 92 -6.63 -8.01 23.52
N ASP A 93 -7.79 -8.66 23.56
CA ASP A 93 -7.93 -10.09 23.27
C ASP A 93 -7.73 -10.35 21.78
N LEU A 94 -8.32 -9.51 20.93
CA LEU A 94 -8.15 -9.56 19.48
C LEU A 94 -6.69 -9.31 19.10
N PHE A 95 -6.06 -8.29 19.70
CA PHE A 95 -4.63 -8.00 19.49
C PHE A 95 -3.74 -9.16 19.93
N SER A 96 -3.99 -9.72 21.11
CA SER A 96 -3.24 -10.86 21.65
C SER A 96 -3.42 -12.11 20.79
N ALA A 97 -4.62 -12.36 20.28
CA ALA A 97 -4.89 -13.45 19.34
C ALA A 97 -4.13 -13.26 18.03
N HIS A 98 -4.20 -12.08 17.41
CA HIS A 98 -3.44 -11.75 16.21
C HIS A 98 -1.94 -11.94 16.43
N LYS A 99 -1.40 -11.48 17.56
CA LYS A 99 0.02 -11.65 17.90
C LYS A 99 0.44 -13.11 18.01
N ARG A 100 -0.44 -14.01 18.49
CA ARG A 100 -0.18 -15.47 18.55
C ARG A 100 -0.25 -16.12 17.16
N MET A 101 -1.17 -15.68 16.31
CA MET A 101 -1.34 -16.22 14.95
C MET A 101 -0.32 -15.71 13.93
N ASP A 102 0.39 -14.62 14.23
CA ASP A 102 1.42 -14.01 13.38
C ASP A 102 2.74 -14.82 13.35
N ALA A 103 2.67 -16.10 12.98
CA ALA A 103 3.84 -16.98 12.91
C ALA A 103 4.83 -16.52 11.82
N THR A 104 4.33 -16.06 10.68
CA THR A 104 5.11 -15.53 9.56
C THR A 104 5.79 -14.22 9.93
N GLY A 105 5.08 -13.25 10.52
CA GLY A 105 5.69 -12.01 10.99
C GLY A 105 6.72 -12.23 12.09
N ARG A 106 6.56 -13.27 12.94
CA ARG A 106 7.60 -13.67 13.91
C ARG A 106 8.81 -14.30 13.24
N ALA A 107 8.63 -15.16 12.24
CA ALA A 107 9.72 -15.81 11.51
C ALA A 107 10.51 -14.81 10.67
N ALA A 108 9.82 -13.96 9.90
CA ALA A 108 10.43 -12.88 9.11
C ALA A 108 11.24 -11.95 10.00
N ARG A 109 10.70 -11.53 11.14
CA ARG A 109 11.42 -10.68 12.10
C ARG A 109 12.67 -11.35 12.66
N ARG A 110 12.62 -12.66 12.91
CA ARG A 110 13.81 -13.40 13.36
C ARG A 110 14.87 -13.48 12.26
N LEU A 111 14.50 -13.73 11.02
CA LEU A 111 15.44 -13.84 9.90
C LEU A 111 16.13 -12.51 9.58
N PHE A 112 15.37 -11.41 9.55
CA PHE A 112 15.95 -10.09 9.29
C PHE A 112 16.73 -9.54 10.48
N ASN A 113 16.22 -9.67 11.72
CA ASN A 113 16.92 -9.16 12.92
C ASN A 113 18.13 -10.00 13.35
N THR A 114 18.32 -11.21 12.81
CA THR A 114 19.53 -12.00 13.09
C THR A 114 20.61 -11.78 12.05
N ARG A 115 20.25 -11.41 10.81
CA ARG A 115 21.20 -11.12 9.73
C ARG A 115 21.73 -9.69 9.76
N TYR A 116 20.96 -8.76 10.33
CA TYR A 116 21.35 -7.36 10.44
C TYR A 116 21.33 -6.90 11.91
N THR A 117 22.31 -6.10 12.30
CA THR A 117 22.38 -5.45 13.62
C THR A 117 21.29 -4.38 13.81
N ILE A 118 20.58 -4.03 12.74
CA ILE A 118 19.50 -3.02 12.72
C ILE A 118 18.15 -3.73 12.86
N ARG A 119 17.30 -3.22 13.77
CA ARG A 119 15.94 -3.71 13.99
C ARG A 119 14.94 -2.86 13.20
N LEU A 120 14.61 -3.30 11.99
CA LEU A 120 13.58 -2.66 11.16
C LEU A 120 12.18 -2.73 11.79
N THR A 121 11.37 -1.72 11.54
CA THR A 121 9.95 -1.69 11.92
C THR A 121 9.13 -2.77 11.21
N ARG A 122 7.88 -3.02 11.66
CA ARG A 122 6.98 -3.93 10.93
C ARG A 122 6.59 -3.39 9.55
N ALA A 123 6.45 -2.07 9.39
CA ALA A 123 6.15 -1.46 8.11
C ALA A 123 7.34 -1.63 7.14
N ALA A 124 8.58 -1.33 7.59
CA ALA A 124 9.80 -1.59 6.83
C ALA A 124 9.90 -3.02 6.29
N MET A 125 9.55 -4.00 7.11
CA MET A 125 9.56 -5.42 6.73
C MET A 125 8.53 -5.76 5.63
N LYS A 126 7.36 -5.10 5.61
CA LYS A 126 6.37 -5.31 4.55
C LYS A 126 6.89 -4.83 3.22
N ILE A 127 7.43 -3.61 3.18
CA ILE A 127 7.94 -3.04 1.94
C ILE A 127 9.20 -3.78 1.46
N ALA A 128 10.02 -4.31 2.38
CA ALA A 128 11.15 -5.17 2.03
C ALA A 128 10.70 -6.42 1.27
N GLU A 129 9.64 -7.05 1.75
CA GLU A 129 9.08 -8.25 1.15
C GLU A 129 8.36 -7.94 -0.17
N VAL A 130 7.60 -6.85 -0.24
CA VAL A 130 6.99 -6.37 -1.49
C VAL A 130 8.07 -6.13 -2.54
N ASN A 131 9.12 -5.39 -2.20
CA ASN A 131 10.23 -5.11 -3.10
C ASN A 131 10.87 -6.42 -3.61
N GLN A 132 11.09 -7.39 -2.72
CA GLN A 132 11.63 -8.69 -3.12
C GLN A 132 10.69 -9.45 -4.08
N LEU A 133 9.38 -9.42 -3.85
CA LEU A 133 8.39 -10.10 -4.69
C LEU A 133 8.25 -9.47 -6.08
N VAL A 134 8.58 -8.20 -6.23
CA VAL A 134 8.65 -7.49 -7.53
C VAL A 134 10.07 -7.41 -8.07
N ASP A 135 10.93 -8.40 -7.79
CA ASP A 135 12.30 -8.49 -8.28
C ASP A 135 13.18 -7.26 -7.98
N SER A 136 13.00 -6.69 -6.78
CA SER A 136 13.68 -5.48 -6.29
C SER A 136 13.38 -4.20 -7.07
N THR A 137 12.37 -4.19 -7.94
CA THR A 137 12.06 -3.08 -8.86
C THR A 137 11.90 -1.72 -8.17
N LEU A 138 11.41 -1.67 -6.93
CA LEU A 138 11.21 -0.40 -6.22
C LEU A 138 12.55 0.30 -5.93
N THR A 139 13.64 -0.45 -5.78
CA THR A 139 14.97 0.08 -5.42
C THR A 139 16.07 -0.28 -6.42
N SER A 140 15.75 -0.95 -7.53
CA SER A 140 16.71 -1.56 -8.48
C SER A 140 17.39 -0.56 -9.43
N GLN A 141 17.59 0.69 -9.01
CA GLN A 141 18.45 1.61 -9.75
C GLN A 141 19.93 1.28 -9.52
N ASN A 142 20.80 1.75 -10.41
CA ASN A 142 22.25 1.64 -10.27
C ASN A 142 22.65 1.94 -8.81
N PRO A 143 23.35 1.05 -8.09
CA PRO A 143 23.69 1.26 -6.68
C PRO A 143 24.45 2.57 -6.41
N ASN A 144 25.11 3.12 -7.44
CA ASN A 144 25.86 4.36 -7.38
C ASN A 144 25.07 5.61 -7.80
N SER A 145 23.83 5.46 -8.30
CA SER A 145 22.95 6.61 -8.58
C SER A 145 22.18 7.05 -7.33
N LEU A 146 21.85 8.33 -7.27
CA LEU A 146 20.90 8.82 -6.26
C LEU A 146 19.51 8.29 -6.60
N LEU A 147 18.84 7.67 -5.62
CA LEU A 147 17.43 7.31 -5.70
C LEU A 147 16.59 8.36 -4.97
N GLU A 148 15.82 9.14 -5.71
CA GLU A 148 14.91 10.13 -5.13
C GLU A 148 13.56 9.46 -4.88
N PHE A 149 13.03 9.56 -3.67
CA PHE A 149 11.75 8.95 -3.33
C PHE A 149 10.86 9.87 -2.48
N ALA A 150 9.57 9.62 -2.52
CA ALA A 150 8.61 10.23 -1.60
C ALA A 150 7.89 9.18 -0.75
N ASP A 151 7.66 9.49 0.52
CA ASP A 151 6.91 8.65 1.48
C ASP A 151 5.68 9.43 1.96
N LEU A 152 4.52 9.04 1.45
CA LEU A 152 3.22 9.65 1.73
C LEU A 152 2.57 8.95 2.92
N CYS A 153 1.95 9.74 3.81
CA CYS A 153 1.38 9.25 5.07
C CYS A 153 2.41 8.47 5.90
N CYS A 154 3.66 8.95 5.94
CA CYS A 154 4.85 8.26 6.46
C CYS A 154 4.92 8.13 7.99
N GLY A 155 3.79 7.97 8.68
CA GLY A 155 3.61 8.15 10.13
C GLY A 155 4.77 7.67 11.02
N ASP A 156 5.14 6.39 10.98
CA ASP A 156 6.29 5.86 11.76
C ASP A 156 7.61 5.82 10.97
N GLY A 157 7.56 6.19 9.68
CA GLY A 157 8.63 6.22 8.69
C GLY A 157 9.21 4.86 8.28
N GLY A 158 8.58 3.74 8.62
CA GLY A 158 9.15 2.42 8.32
C GLY A 158 9.49 2.20 6.84
N PHE A 159 8.75 2.80 5.91
CA PHE A 159 9.04 2.71 4.49
C PHE A 159 10.32 3.48 4.11
N THR A 160 10.43 4.73 4.55
CA THR A 160 11.68 5.52 4.51
C THR A 160 12.87 4.75 5.11
N GLU A 161 12.72 4.13 6.29
CA GLU A 161 13.78 3.35 6.96
C GLU A 161 14.36 2.28 6.02
N TYR A 162 13.47 1.53 5.38
CA TYR A 162 13.86 0.44 4.49
C TYR A 162 14.59 0.95 3.24
N VAL A 163 14.09 2.01 2.60
CA VAL A 163 14.73 2.59 1.41
C VAL A 163 16.14 3.08 1.73
N LEU A 164 16.30 3.84 2.82
CA LEU A 164 17.62 4.30 3.27
C LEU A 164 18.55 3.13 3.58
N PHE A 165 18.04 2.08 4.24
CA PHE A 165 18.81 0.89 4.56
C PHE A 165 19.34 0.18 3.30
N VAL A 166 18.50 -0.05 2.29
CA VAL A 166 18.91 -0.72 1.03
C VAL A 166 19.82 0.17 0.17
N ARG A 167 19.70 1.50 0.28
CA ARG A 167 20.46 2.49 -0.49
C ARG A 167 21.64 3.09 0.30
N ASN A 168 22.15 2.38 1.30
CA ASN A 168 23.31 2.80 2.12
C ASN A 168 23.19 4.23 2.69
N GLY A 169 21.97 4.75 2.90
CA GLY A 169 21.68 6.11 3.38
C GLY A 169 22.01 7.25 2.42
N TRP A 170 23.22 7.28 1.85
CA TRP A 170 23.75 8.40 1.05
C TRP A 170 23.34 8.34 -0.43
N THR A 171 22.89 7.17 -0.92
CA THR A 171 22.44 7.00 -2.32
C THR A 171 20.92 7.05 -2.44
N ALA A 172 20.25 7.63 -1.45
CA ALA A 172 18.83 7.94 -1.50
C ALA A 172 18.53 9.32 -0.91
N LYS A 173 17.54 10.01 -1.49
CA LYS A 173 16.99 11.26 -0.98
C LYS A 173 15.48 11.12 -0.82
N GLY A 174 14.97 11.30 0.41
CA GLY A 174 13.56 11.14 0.74
C GLY A 174 12.83 12.46 0.95
N TYR A 175 11.63 12.58 0.39
CA TYR A 175 10.69 13.68 0.59
C TYR A 175 9.39 13.17 1.20
N ASN A 176 9.10 13.55 2.43
CA ASN A 176 8.11 12.85 3.24
C ASN A 176 6.98 13.80 3.66
N ILE A 177 5.75 13.29 3.72
CA ILE A 177 4.58 14.04 4.22
C ILE A 177 3.68 13.15 5.07
N THR A 178 3.18 13.72 6.17
CA THR A 178 2.36 13.03 7.16
C THR A 178 1.65 14.03 8.04
N LEU A 179 0.54 13.61 8.66
CA LEU A 179 -0.21 14.41 9.61
C LEU A 179 0.67 14.89 10.77
N LYS A 180 0.54 16.17 11.13
CA LYS A 180 1.07 16.70 12.40
C LYS A 180 0.25 16.15 13.55
N SER A 181 0.93 15.56 14.53
CA SER A 181 0.27 15.21 15.79
C SER A 181 -0.15 16.47 16.55
N PRO A 182 -1.38 16.52 17.12
CA PRO A 182 -1.88 17.64 17.92
C PRO A 182 -0.98 18.03 19.09
N ASN A 183 -0.17 17.08 19.60
CA ASN A 183 0.74 17.28 20.73
C ASN A 183 2.19 17.56 20.30
N ASN A 184 2.44 18.03 19.08
CA ASN A 184 3.79 18.15 18.51
C ASN A 184 4.57 16.82 18.44
N GLN A 185 3.91 15.64 18.50
CA GLN A 185 4.57 14.34 18.24
C GLN A 185 4.89 14.10 16.76
N ALA A 186 4.76 15.11 15.89
CA ALA A 186 5.60 15.17 14.69
C ALA A 186 7.11 15.04 15.05
N SER A 187 7.47 15.28 16.32
CA SER A 187 8.75 14.94 16.94
C SER A 187 9.05 13.43 17.12
N GLU A 188 8.08 12.51 17.09
CA GLU A 188 8.38 11.06 17.08
C GLU A 188 8.89 10.57 15.72
N ILE A 189 8.41 11.18 14.63
CA ILE A 189 8.91 10.96 13.26
C ILE A 189 10.35 11.51 13.14
N LYS A 190 10.60 12.70 13.72
CA LYS A 190 11.94 13.29 13.83
C LYS A 190 12.92 12.44 14.63
N SER A 191 12.48 11.75 15.69
CA SER A 191 13.40 11.11 16.63
C SER A 191 13.86 9.70 16.26
N LYS A 192 13.13 8.96 15.42
CA LYS A 192 13.50 7.58 15.05
C LYS A 192 14.10 7.44 13.66
N LEU A 193 13.80 8.34 12.71
CA LEU A 193 14.22 8.19 11.31
C LEU A 193 14.73 9.46 10.63
N VAL A 194 14.52 10.64 11.21
CA VAL A 194 14.63 11.90 10.43
C VAL A 194 15.49 12.93 11.17
N ASN A 195 16.78 12.63 11.27
CA ASN A 195 17.82 13.66 11.33
C ASN A 195 19.05 13.24 10.52
N THR A 196 18.81 12.72 9.31
CA THR A 196 19.86 12.48 8.31
C THR A 196 19.71 13.51 7.20
N GLU A 197 20.83 14.02 6.67
CA GLU A 197 20.85 14.96 5.54
C GLU A 197 20.12 14.41 4.29
N SER A 198 19.89 13.09 4.25
CA SER A 198 19.20 12.36 3.19
C SER A 198 17.68 12.48 3.16
N THR A 199 17.00 13.04 4.18
CA THR A 199 15.53 13.10 4.19
C THR A 199 14.98 14.45 4.63
N VAL A 200 13.80 14.82 4.11
CA VAL A 200 13.08 16.04 4.48
C VAL A 200 11.61 15.70 4.71
N VAL A 201 11.02 16.25 5.78
CA VAL A 201 9.57 16.15 6.04
C VAL A 201 8.92 17.51 5.78
N HIS A 202 7.89 17.52 4.95
CA HIS A 202 7.13 18.69 4.54
C HIS A 202 5.66 18.52 4.94
N PHE A 203 5.05 19.54 5.55
CA PHE A 203 3.70 19.46 6.14
C PHE A 203 2.64 20.19 5.31
N GLY A 204 2.85 20.29 4.00
CA GLY A 204 2.00 21.09 3.11
C GLY A 204 1.95 22.55 3.57
N THR A 205 0.74 23.10 3.63
CA THR A 205 0.48 24.46 4.14
C THR A 205 0.44 24.54 5.66
N GLY A 206 0.40 23.42 6.39
CA GLY A 206 0.38 23.49 7.84
C GLY A 206 0.30 22.17 8.59
N ASP A 207 -0.58 21.26 8.22
CA ASP A 207 -0.92 20.07 9.03
C ASP A 207 -0.52 18.73 8.40
N GLY A 208 -0.08 18.72 7.15
CA GLY A 208 0.29 17.52 6.42
C GLY A 208 -0.87 16.59 6.06
N ASP A 209 -2.12 17.08 6.12
CA ASP A 209 -3.30 16.30 5.72
C ASP A 209 -3.41 16.22 4.19
N LEU A 210 -3.22 15.02 3.64
CA LEU A 210 -3.34 14.78 2.20
C LEU A 210 -4.79 14.82 1.71
N LEU A 211 -5.81 14.87 2.57
CA LEU A 211 -7.17 15.16 2.13
C LEU A 211 -7.38 16.64 1.75
N ASN A 212 -6.47 17.52 2.18
CA ASN A 212 -6.50 18.93 1.82
C ASN A 212 -5.66 19.17 0.54
N PHE A 213 -6.33 19.63 -0.52
CA PHE A 213 -5.71 19.90 -1.82
C PHE A 213 -4.54 20.90 -1.74
N GLU A 214 -4.62 21.92 -0.87
CA GLU A 214 -3.54 22.90 -0.73
C GLU A 214 -2.25 22.27 -0.19
N ASN A 215 -2.37 21.23 0.65
CA ASN A 215 -1.21 20.48 1.12
C ASN A 215 -0.60 19.63 0.01
N ILE A 216 -1.43 18.98 -0.81
CA ILE A 216 -0.97 18.21 -1.99
C ILE A 216 -0.19 19.13 -2.93
N LYS A 217 -0.77 20.30 -3.25
CA LYS A 217 -0.16 21.28 -4.14
C LYS A 217 1.18 21.78 -3.60
N SER A 218 1.19 22.25 -2.35
CA SER A 218 2.39 22.77 -1.70
C SER A 218 3.50 21.72 -1.61
N PHE A 219 3.16 20.47 -1.26
CA PHE A 219 4.13 19.37 -1.24
C PHE A 219 4.65 19.03 -2.64
N SER A 220 3.76 18.99 -3.64
CA SER A 220 4.13 18.67 -5.02
C SER A 220 5.07 19.72 -5.62
N GLU A 221 4.79 21.00 -5.41
CA GLU A 221 5.66 22.11 -5.81
C GLU A 221 7.04 22.02 -5.16
N PHE A 222 7.09 21.72 -3.86
CA PHE A 222 8.34 21.51 -3.13
C PHE A 222 9.17 20.36 -3.72
N VAL A 223 8.55 19.21 -3.98
CA VAL A 223 9.25 18.03 -4.55
C VAL A 223 9.73 18.33 -5.97
N ARG A 224 8.89 18.95 -6.82
CA ARG A 224 9.27 19.35 -8.19
C ARG A 224 10.45 20.32 -8.18
N MET A 225 10.40 21.36 -7.36
CA MET A 225 11.50 22.31 -7.22
C MET A 225 12.79 21.63 -6.73
N SER A 226 12.66 20.67 -5.81
CA SER A 226 13.81 19.96 -5.23
C SER A 226 14.43 18.89 -6.15
N THR A 227 13.79 18.56 -7.26
CA THR A 227 14.20 17.49 -8.20
C THR A 227 14.43 18.03 -9.63
N ASP A 228 14.67 19.34 -9.76
CA ASP A 228 14.78 20.04 -11.06
C ASP A 228 13.59 19.76 -12.00
N ASP A 229 12.39 19.72 -11.44
CA ASP A 229 11.12 19.41 -12.12
C ASP A 229 11.00 17.97 -12.67
N LYS A 230 12.02 17.12 -12.48
CA LYS A 230 12.03 15.73 -12.97
C LYS A 230 11.05 14.85 -12.20
N GLY A 231 10.80 15.15 -10.93
CA GLY A 231 10.06 14.29 -10.02
C GLY A 231 10.90 13.16 -9.45
N VAL A 232 10.29 12.34 -8.59
CA VAL A 232 10.97 11.26 -7.84
C VAL A 232 10.91 9.92 -8.57
N ASP A 233 11.90 9.05 -8.33
CA ASP A 233 12.00 7.70 -8.88
C ASP A 233 11.01 6.71 -8.25
N LEU A 234 10.62 6.97 -7.00
CA LEU A 234 9.74 6.10 -6.23
C LEU A 234 8.77 6.92 -5.37
N VAL A 235 7.49 6.57 -5.40
CA VAL A 235 6.51 7.05 -4.42
C VAL A 235 6.01 5.86 -3.60
N LEU A 236 5.98 6.00 -2.29
CA LEU A 236 5.46 5.03 -1.33
C LEU A 236 4.27 5.65 -0.59
N ALA A 237 3.22 4.89 -0.33
CA ALA A 237 2.01 5.34 0.36
C ALA A 237 1.49 4.25 1.32
N ASP A 238 1.45 4.56 2.63
CA ASP A 238 0.96 3.66 3.70
C ASP A 238 -0.27 4.23 4.44
N GLY A 239 -1.00 5.16 3.80
CA GLY A 239 -2.18 5.80 4.35
C GLY A 239 -3.28 4.83 4.77
N ALA A 240 -3.87 5.05 5.94
CA ALA A 240 -5.04 4.32 6.41
C ALA A 240 -5.79 5.10 7.49
N PHE A 241 -7.13 5.00 7.50
CA PHE A 241 -7.93 5.42 8.64
C PHE A 241 -8.09 4.30 9.66
N GLU A 242 -8.23 4.68 10.94
CA GLU A 242 -8.62 3.76 11.99
C GLU A 242 -10.11 3.41 11.83
N CYS A 243 -10.39 2.12 11.67
CA CYS A 243 -11.74 1.59 11.42
C CYS A 243 -12.15 0.52 12.44
N LEU A 244 -11.71 0.65 13.70
CA LEU A 244 -11.95 -0.35 14.74
C LEU A 244 -13.47 -0.58 14.94
N GLY A 245 -13.90 -1.84 14.88
CA GLY A 245 -15.32 -2.23 15.00
C GLY A 245 -16.16 -2.00 13.74
N PHE A 246 -15.54 -1.45 12.68
CA PHE A 246 -16.14 -1.19 11.38
C PHE A 246 -15.19 -1.63 10.25
N GLU A 247 -14.42 -2.72 10.46
CA GLU A 247 -13.41 -3.23 9.54
C GLU A 247 -13.99 -3.64 8.17
N GLN A 248 -15.30 -3.88 8.09
CA GLN A 248 -16.02 -4.11 6.84
C GLN A 248 -16.17 -2.85 5.97
N HIS A 249 -16.07 -1.65 6.56
CA HIS A 249 -16.17 -0.36 5.86
C HIS A 249 -14.81 0.29 5.59
N GLN A 250 -13.70 -0.39 5.93
CA GLN A 250 -12.35 0.14 5.80
C GLN A 250 -12.03 0.60 4.37
N GLU A 251 -12.49 -0.14 3.35
CA GLU A 251 -12.35 0.23 1.94
C GLU A 251 -13.00 1.58 1.65
N THR A 252 -14.30 1.71 1.92
CA THR A 252 -15.06 2.94 1.63
C THR A 252 -14.58 4.14 2.43
N MET A 253 -14.14 3.94 3.67
CA MET A 253 -13.62 5.01 4.53
C MET A 253 -12.24 5.50 4.07
N THR A 254 -11.39 4.60 3.56
CA THR A 254 -10.03 4.94 3.13
C THR A 254 -9.97 5.39 1.68
N PHE A 255 -10.99 5.11 0.86
CA PHE A 255 -11.01 5.48 -0.55
C PHE A 255 -10.66 6.95 -0.84
N PRO A 256 -11.18 7.98 -0.13
CA PRO A 256 -10.78 9.35 -0.37
C PRO A 256 -9.27 9.60 -0.22
N LEU A 257 -8.62 8.92 0.74
CA LEU A 257 -7.18 9.01 0.94
C LEU A 257 -6.40 8.32 -0.19
N PHE A 258 -6.87 7.18 -0.70
CA PHE A 258 -6.25 6.54 -1.86
C PHE A 258 -6.28 7.45 -3.09
N VAL A 259 -7.39 8.17 -3.31
CA VAL A 259 -7.48 9.14 -4.41
C VAL A 259 -6.44 10.23 -4.25
N THR A 260 -6.26 10.79 -3.06
CA THR A 260 -5.29 11.87 -2.85
C THR A 260 -3.84 11.40 -2.85
N GLU A 261 -3.54 10.20 -2.36
CA GLU A 261 -2.22 9.57 -2.50
C GLU A 261 -1.88 9.31 -3.97
N VAL A 262 -2.82 8.81 -4.77
CA VAL A 262 -2.66 8.63 -6.22
C VAL A 262 -2.47 9.98 -6.91
N MET A 263 -3.28 10.99 -6.62
CA MET A 263 -3.13 12.33 -7.20
C MET A 263 -1.77 12.95 -6.85
N THR A 264 -1.33 12.81 -5.60
CA THR A 264 -0.02 13.28 -5.16
C THR A 264 1.09 12.55 -5.92
N CYS A 265 1.01 11.22 -6.02
CA CYS A 265 1.95 10.41 -6.79
C CYS A 265 2.04 10.90 -8.23
N LEU A 266 0.92 11.03 -8.95
CA LEU A 266 0.92 11.48 -10.34
C LEU A 266 1.47 12.90 -10.51
N SER A 267 1.39 13.74 -9.46
CA SER A 267 1.93 15.09 -9.46
C SER A 267 3.45 15.14 -9.27
N ILE A 268 4.06 14.14 -8.64
CA ILE A 268 5.49 14.17 -8.26
C ILE A 268 6.33 13.05 -8.86
N LEU A 269 5.72 12.01 -9.41
CA LEU A 269 6.43 10.86 -9.95
C LEU A 269 7.13 11.23 -11.27
N LYS A 270 8.35 10.74 -11.43
CA LYS A 270 9.15 10.90 -12.64
C LYS A 270 8.48 10.20 -13.81
N LEU A 271 8.23 10.95 -14.89
CA LEU A 271 7.66 10.39 -16.11
C LEU A 271 8.75 9.72 -16.96
N GLY A 272 8.43 8.58 -17.55
CA GLY A 272 9.23 8.02 -18.63
C GLY A 272 9.11 8.90 -19.88
N ASN A 273 10.19 9.05 -20.64
CA ASN A 273 10.18 9.77 -21.91
C ASN A 273 11.07 9.09 -22.95
N LEU A 274 11.13 9.65 -24.15
CA LEU A 274 11.85 9.06 -25.28
C LEU A 274 13.35 8.82 -25.00
N TYR A 275 13.94 9.61 -24.08
CA TYR A 275 15.36 9.55 -23.70
C TYR A 275 15.58 8.84 -22.35
N ASN A 276 14.54 8.74 -21.52
CA ASN A 276 14.51 8.00 -20.26
C ASN A 276 13.37 6.96 -20.32
N LEU A 277 13.69 5.79 -20.86
CA LEU A 277 12.73 4.70 -21.10
C LEU A 277 12.12 4.12 -19.81
N THR A 278 12.63 4.51 -18.64
CA THR A 278 12.13 4.10 -17.32
C THR A 278 11.51 5.27 -16.59
N GLY A 279 10.18 5.26 -16.45
CA GLY A 279 9.48 6.13 -15.49
C GLY A 279 9.70 5.69 -14.04
N GLY A 280 9.13 6.43 -13.10
CA GLY A 280 9.16 6.09 -11.68
C GLY A 280 8.23 4.94 -11.31
N ASN A 281 8.41 4.43 -10.09
CA ASN A 281 7.60 3.37 -9.49
C ASN A 281 6.68 3.92 -8.40
N PHE A 282 5.53 3.26 -8.19
CA PHE A 282 4.59 3.61 -7.13
C PHE A 282 4.18 2.35 -6.36
N CYS A 283 4.21 2.43 -5.02
CA CYS A 283 3.70 1.40 -4.13
C CYS A 283 2.63 2.00 -3.23
N LEU A 284 1.40 1.51 -3.36
CA LEU A 284 0.23 2.00 -2.65
C LEU A 284 -0.35 0.89 -1.79
N LYS A 285 -0.45 1.12 -0.49
CA LYS A 285 -1.26 0.24 0.35
C LYS A 285 -2.73 0.36 -0.01
N ILE A 286 -3.37 -0.79 -0.15
CA ILE A 286 -4.81 -0.91 -0.35
C ILE A 286 -5.43 -1.93 0.62
N PHE A 287 -6.75 -1.88 0.76
CA PHE A 287 -7.53 -2.83 1.55
C PHE A 287 -8.39 -3.72 0.66
N ASP A 288 -9.64 -3.98 1.03
CA ASP A 288 -10.57 -4.69 0.16
C ASP A 288 -10.79 -3.93 -1.15
N VAL A 289 -11.16 -4.67 -2.20
CA VAL A 289 -11.50 -4.13 -3.52
C VAL A 289 -12.84 -4.75 -3.92
N TYR A 290 -13.88 -4.37 -3.17
CA TYR A 290 -15.25 -4.82 -3.41
C TYR A 290 -16.10 -3.74 -4.09
N THR A 291 -15.67 -2.48 -4.04
CA THR A 291 -16.40 -1.37 -4.65
C THR A 291 -15.91 -1.08 -6.06
N SER A 292 -16.85 -0.65 -6.91
CA SER A 292 -16.56 -0.12 -8.24
C SER A 292 -15.58 1.05 -8.20
N ASN A 293 -15.63 1.87 -7.15
CA ASN A 293 -14.73 3.00 -6.94
C ASN A 293 -13.27 2.56 -6.83
N THR A 294 -12.95 1.61 -5.94
CA THR A 294 -11.59 1.09 -5.80
C THR A 294 -11.14 0.35 -7.06
N ALA A 295 -12.03 -0.42 -7.69
CA ALA A 295 -11.73 -1.09 -8.95
C ALA A 295 -11.43 -0.10 -10.10
N ALA A 296 -12.19 1.00 -10.20
CA ALA A 296 -11.96 2.05 -11.17
C ALA A 296 -10.62 2.78 -10.93
N LEU A 297 -10.25 3.02 -9.67
CA LEU A 297 -8.96 3.60 -9.33
C LEU A 297 -7.79 2.68 -9.75
N LEU A 298 -7.88 1.38 -9.44
CA LEU A 298 -6.90 0.39 -9.89
C LEU A 298 -6.84 0.30 -11.41
N PHE A 299 -7.99 0.40 -12.07
CA PHE A 299 -8.04 0.46 -13.52
C PHE A 299 -7.20 1.63 -14.04
N ILE A 300 -7.46 2.86 -13.54
CA ILE A 300 -6.71 4.05 -13.95
C ILE A 300 -5.20 3.82 -13.80
N LEU A 301 -4.77 3.21 -12.69
CA LEU A 301 -3.36 2.86 -12.50
C LEU A 301 -2.86 1.84 -13.56
N CYS A 302 -3.64 0.83 -13.91
CA CYS A 302 -3.31 -0.13 -14.97
C CYS A 302 -3.19 0.52 -16.37
N SER A 303 -3.77 1.70 -16.58
CA SER A 303 -3.58 2.48 -17.82
C SER A 303 -2.40 3.42 -17.79
N LEU A 304 -1.91 3.78 -16.61
CA LEU A 304 -0.82 4.75 -16.44
C LEU A 304 0.55 4.08 -16.26
N PHE A 305 0.57 2.85 -15.74
CA PHE A 305 1.81 2.12 -15.44
C PHE A 305 2.01 0.94 -16.39
N LYS A 306 3.28 0.69 -16.76
CA LYS A 306 3.66 -0.41 -17.66
C LYS A 306 3.37 -1.79 -17.07
N LYS A 307 3.59 -1.95 -15.76
CA LYS A 307 3.29 -3.17 -15.02
C LYS A 307 2.64 -2.78 -13.70
N VAL A 308 1.61 -3.51 -13.31
CA VAL A 308 0.90 -3.32 -12.05
C VAL A 308 0.80 -4.66 -11.34
N TYR A 309 1.10 -4.67 -10.05
CA TYR A 309 1.06 -5.85 -9.21
C TYR A 309 0.15 -5.62 -8.02
N ILE A 310 -0.56 -6.66 -7.60
CA ILE A 310 -1.21 -6.73 -6.29
C ILE A 310 -0.44 -7.74 -5.46
N VAL A 311 0.11 -7.28 -4.34
CA VAL A 311 1.01 -8.04 -3.48
C VAL A 311 0.42 -8.13 -2.08
N LYS A 312 0.23 -9.35 -1.57
CA LYS A 312 -0.02 -9.59 -0.16
C LYS A 312 1.21 -10.24 0.48
N PRO A 313 2.10 -9.45 1.12
CA PRO A 313 3.27 -9.98 1.78
C PRO A 313 2.88 -10.80 3.02
N ALA A 314 3.59 -11.88 3.36
CA ALA A 314 3.34 -12.68 4.55
C ALA A 314 3.67 -11.97 5.86
N SER A 315 4.45 -10.90 5.81
CA SER A 315 4.64 -9.95 6.91
C SER A 315 3.41 -9.06 7.18
N SER A 316 2.48 -8.94 6.22
CA SER A 316 1.13 -8.45 6.47
C SER A 316 0.28 -9.53 7.13
N ARG A 317 -0.59 -9.15 8.07
CA ARG A 317 -1.38 -10.13 8.82
C ARG A 317 -2.29 -10.90 7.87
N ALA A 318 -2.29 -12.22 7.97
CA ALA A 318 -3.15 -13.05 7.13
C ALA A 318 -4.66 -12.78 7.35
N SER A 319 -5.05 -12.22 8.50
CA SER A 319 -6.44 -11.93 8.87
C SER A 319 -6.93 -10.54 8.49
N ASN A 320 -6.09 -9.68 7.90
CA ASN A 320 -6.49 -8.34 7.48
C ASN A 320 -6.61 -8.22 5.95
N SER A 321 -7.31 -7.19 5.52
CA SER A 321 -7.51 -6.86 4.11
C SER A 321 -6.31 -6.14 3.47
N GLU A 322 -5.25 -5.83 4.22
CA GLU A 322 -4.11 -5.04 3.75
C GLU A 322 -3.30 -5.76 2.66
N LYS A 323 -2.97 -5.03 1.60
CA LYS A 323 -2.12 -5.44 0.47
C LYS A 323 -1.49 -4.18 -0.15
N PHE A 324 -0.62 -4.39 -1.13
CA PHE A 324 0.12 -3.37 -1.87
C PHE A 324 -0.04 -3.56 -3.37
#